data_AF-A0A8H3GMM2-F1
#
_entry.id   AF-A0A8H3GMM2-F1
#
_cell.length_a   1.000
_cell.length_b   1.000
_cell.length_c   1.000
_cell.angle_alpha   90.00
_cell.angle_beta   90.00
_cell.angle_gamma   90.00
#
_symmetry.space_group_name_H-M   'P 1'
#
loop_
_entity.id
_entity.type
_entity.pdbx_description
1 polymer ?
#
loop_
_entity_poly.entity_id
_entity_poly.type
_entity_poly.pdbx_seq_one_letter_code
_entity_poly.pdbx_strand_id
1 'polypeptide(L)'
;MKARFFEGESNNELSYSRAIATLKAYPKAIKDAGEVRKLPYIGPKIQKLIEEYLKTGKIAEAHKVTVSERFQVLSLLTQVHGVGAAKAREHYAVGHKTLQDLIKYYGAKAEAGTHLGIFAALQLHDEINTTIPREEVKTIAKNVFDELSTIQPGCEYTICGGYRRGKSYSNDIDIIFTHRKMGLERHLCTKFVERLKEIGMVKHVLNHSAYTSNHEGTHGHQHKSRACMDVLDKALVILKPKDSLHRRVDLIFAPYSVYWTAIVGWTGSKQFERDLRIHAKQQGLKFDSGGITRLRDSKPIVAYSEEEVFSKLGLKYVEPEFRNADV
;
A
#
# COMPACT_ATOMS: atom_id res chain seq x y z
N MET A 1 -10.32 10.15 11.25
CA MET A 1 -9.23 9.90 10.28
C MET A 1 -9.68 10.12 8.83
N LYS A 2 -10.50 9.23 8.22
CA LYS A 2 -10.87 9.31 6.78
C LYS A 2 -11.41 10.66 6.31
N ALA A 3 -12.26 11.32 7.11
CA ALA A 3 -12.77 12.66 6.77
C ALA A 3 -11.63 13.67 6.56
N ARG A 4 -10.63 13.65 7.44
CA ARG A 4 -9.45 14.54 7.39
C ARG A 4 -8.60 14.27 6.13
N PHE A 5 -8.45 12.99 5.76
CA PHE A 5 -7.83 12.60 4.49
C PHE A 5 -8.57 13.19 3.28
N PHE A 6 -9.90 13.06 3.26
CA PHE A 6 -10.72 13.59 2.16
C PHE A 6 -10.68 15.11 2.06
N GLU A 7 -10.51 15.84 3.16
CA GLU A 7 -10.35 17.30 3.15
C GLU A 7 -8.90 17.77 2.94
N GLY A 8 -7.93 16.85 2.84
CA GLY A 8 -6.51 17.22 2.68
C GLY A 8 -5.84 17.71 3.97
N GLU A 9 -6.48 17.52 5.12
CA GLU A 9 -5.99 17.87 6.46
C GLU A 9 -4.98 16.81 6.96
N SER A 10 -3.85 16.70 6.27
CA SER A 10 -2.86 15.62 6.46
C SER A 10 -2.28 15.51 7.89
N ASN A 11 -2.10 16.63 8.58
CA ASN A 11 -1.63 16.64 9.98
C ASN A 11 -2.68 16.04 10.92
N ASN A 12 -3.95 16.38 10.72
CA ASN A 12 -5.06 15.87 11.52
C ASN A 12 -5.29 14.39 11.21
N GLU A 13 -5.27 13.99 9.94
CA GLU A 13 -5.31 12.59 9.52
C GLU A 13 -4.26 11.77 10.28
N LEU A 14 -3.00 12.20 10.21
CA LEU A 14 -1.89 11.51 10.87
C LEU A 14 -2.07 11.40 12.39
N SER A 15 -2.53 12.47 13.04
CA SER A 15 -2.77 12.46 14.48
C SER A 15 -3.78 11.37 14.86
N TYR A 16 -4.89 11.26 14.09
CA TYR A 16 -5.84 10.17 14.28
C TYR A 16 -5.25 8.80 13.98
N SER A 17 -4.47 8.64 12.89
CA SER A 17 -3.84 7.35 12.54
C SER A 17 -2.92 6.83 13.65
N ARG A 18 -2.12 7.72 14.24
CA ARG A 18 -1.23 7.39 15.35
C ARG A 18 -1.96 7.04 16.64
N ALA A 19 -3.03 7.78 16.95
CA ALA A 19 -3.90 7.44 18.07
C ALA A 19 -4.53 6.06 17.88
N ILE A 20 -5.07 5.77 16.69
CA ILE A 20 -5.64 4.46 16.36
C ILE A 20 -4.60 3.35 16.52
N ALA A 21 -3.40 3.50 15.95
CA ALA A 21 -2.33 2.52 16.08
C ALA A 21 -1.97 2.24 17.55
N THR A 22 -1.88 3.30 18.35
CA THR A 22 -1.59 3.20 19.80
C THR A 22 -2.69 2.44 20.54
N LEU A 23 -3.95 2.74 20.25
CA LEU A 23 -5.09 2.06 20.88
C LEU A 23 -5.20 0.59 20.43
N LYS A 24 -4.91 0.27 19.17
CA LYS A 24 -4.89 -1.11 18.65
C LYS A 24 -3.80 -1.96 19.30
N ALA A 25 -2.67 -1.36 19.64
CA ALA A 25 -1.57 -2.03 20.31
C ALA A 25 -1.82 -2.21 21.83
N TYR A 26 -2.87 -1.60 22.37
CA TYR A 26 -3.19 -1.73 23.79
C TYR A 26 -3.65 -3.17 24.10
N PRO A 27 -3.04 -3.86 25.09
CA PRO A 27 -3.14 -5.31 25.22
C PRO A 27 -4.50 -5.83 25.74
N LYS A 28 -5.41 -4.94 26.13
CA LYS A 28 -6.70 -5.29 26.73
C LYS A 28 -7.78 -4.31 26.26
N ALA A 29 -9.04 -4.69 26.42
CA ALA A 29 -10.15 -3.76 26.20
C ALA A 29 -10.05 -2.58 27.18
N ILE A 30 -10.14 -1.36 26.65
CA ILE A 30 -10.13 -0.12 27.44
C ILE A 30 -11.50 0.02 28.11
N LYS A 31 -11.53 0.12 29.44
CA LYS A 31 -12.78 0.30 30.21
C LYS A 31 -12.90 1.69 30.80
N ASP A 32 -11.77 2.34 31.01
CA ASP A 32 -11.68 3.72 31.46
C ASP A 32 -10.68 4.51 30.58
N ALA A 33 -11.02 5.75 30.22
CA ALA A 33 -10.17 6.56 29.36
C ALA A 33 -8.85 6.98 30.01
N GLY A 34 -8.79 6.98 31.35
CA GLY A 34 -7.59 7.20 32.12
C GLY A 34 -6.53 6.11 31.90
N GLU A 35 -6.93 4.88 31.55
CA GLU A 35 -6.00 3.76 31.28
C GLU A 35 -5.01 4.04 30.15
N VAL A 36 -5.42 4.87 29.19
CA VAL A 36 -4.65 5.19 27.97
C VAL A 36 -4.19 6.64 27.90
N ARG A 37 -4.52 7.47 28.90
CA ARG A 37 -4.23 8.90 28.92
C ARG A 37 -2.74 9.23 28.81
N LYS A 38 -1.87 8.35 29.34
CA LYS A 38 -0.41 8.53 29.29
C LYS A 38 0.24 7.93 28.05
N LEU A 39 -0.54 7.27 27.18
CA LEU A 39 0.00 6.68 25.96
C LEU A 39 0.33 7.78 24.92
N PRO A 40 1.35 7.55 24.08
CA PRO A 40 1.72 8.50 23.05
C PRO A 40 0.54 8.78 22.11
N TYR A 41 0.46 10.01 21.62
CA TYR A 41 -0.58 10.46 20.66
C TYR A 41 -2.03 10.46 21.19
N ILE A 42 -2.27 10.11 22.45
CA ILE A 42 -3.58 10.24 23.11
C ILE A 42 -3.68 11.61 23.78
N GLY A 43 -3.97 12.63 22.99
CA GLY A 43 -4.20 13.99 23.48
C GLY A 43 -5.61 14.20 24.08
N PRO A 44 -5.89 15.36 24.70
CA PRO A 44 -7.18 15.65 25.35
C PRO A 44 -8.40 15.46 24.44
N LYS A 45 -8.26 15.76 23.14
CA LYS A 45 -9.35 15.52 22.16
C LYS A 45 -9.64 14.02 22.03
N ILE A 46 -8.61 13.19 21.83
CA ILE A 46 -8.78 11.73 21.67
C ILE A 46 -9.33 11.13 22.96
N GLN A 47 -8.84 11.58 24.12
CA GLN A 47 -9.35 11.14 25.41
C GLN A 47 -10.86 11.37 25.54
N LYS A 48 -11.35 12.58 25.22
CA LYS A 48 -12.79 12.90 25.22
C LYS A 48 -13.60 12.01 24.28
N LEU A 49 -13.06 11.66 23.11
CA LEU A 49 -13.73 10.75 22.17
C LEU A 49 -13.82 9.33 22.72
N ILE A 50 -12.80 8.87 23.44
CA ILE A 50 -12.81 7.57 24.13
C ILE A 50 -13.86 7.58 25.24
N GLU A 51 -13.89 8.62 26.08
CA GLU A 51 -14.89 8.80 27.15
C GLU A 51 -16.33 8.81 26.60
N GLU A 52 -16.56 9.55 25.50
CA GLU A 52 -17.85 9.59 24.81
C GLU A 52 -18.28 8.21 24.32
N TYR A 53 -17.36 7.48 23.68
CA TYR A 53 -17.63 6.14 23.17
C TYR A 53 -17.92 5.14 24.29
N LEU A 54 -17.13 5.16 25.38
CA LEU A 54 -17.37 4.29 26.54
C LEU A 54 -18.72 4.56 27.20
N LYS A 55 -19.17 5.83 27.23
CA LYS A 55 -20.44 6.22 27.83
C LYS A 55 -21.65 5.93 26.94
N THR A 56 -21.53 6.14 25.62
CA THR A 56 -22.69 6.19 24.71
C THR A 56 -22.70 5.10 23.64
N GLY A 57 -21.60 4.36 23.47
CA GLY A 57 -21.39 3.40 22.39
C GLY A 57 -21.16 4.03 21.01
N LYS A 58 -21.11 5.37 20.92
CA LYS A 58 -20.97 6.12 19.67
C LYS A 58 -20.14 7.39 19.86
N ILE A 59 -19.74 7.99 18.74
CA ILE A 59 -19.07 9.29 18.70
C ILE A 59 -19.89 10.19 17.79
N ALA A 60 -20.46 11.28 18.33
CA ALA A 60 -21.35 12.17 17.61
C ALA A 60 -20.66 12.85 16.42
N GLU A 61 -19.40 13.29 16.57
CA GLU A 61 -18.60 13.86 15.46
C GLU A 61 -18.47 12.84 14.31
N ALA A 62 -18.19 11.58 14.63
CA ALA A 62 -18.04 10.53 13.62
C ALA A 62 -19.36 10.25 12.91
N HIS A 63 -20.47 10.15 13.65
CA HIS A 63 -21.79 9.93 13.06
C HIS A 63 -22.18 11.07 12.10
N LYS A 64 -22.04 12.32 12.53
CA LYS A 64 -22.32 13.51 11.70
C LYS A 64 -21.51 13.50 10.40
N VAL A 65 -20.25 13.10 10.46
CA VAL A 65 -19.39 12.95 9.28
C VAL A 65 -19.92 11.86 8.36
N THR A 66 -20.23 10.67 8.88
CA THR A 66 -20.64 9.50 8.07
C THR A 66 -21.95 9.68 7.31
N VAL A 67 -22.84 10.53 7.81
CA VAL A 67 -24.13 10.84 7.15
C VAL A 67 -24.05 12.01 6.17
N SER A 68 -22.91 12.72 6.12
CA SER A 68 -22.77 13.87 5.21
C SER A 68 -22.60 13.41 3.76
N GLU A 69 -23.33 14.04 2.84
CA GLU A 69 -23.25 13.76 1.38
C GLU A 69 -21.80 13.84 0.90
N ARG A 70 -21.10 14.92 1.28
CA ARG A 70 -19.69 15.13 0.91
C ARG A 70 -18.80 13.96 1.32
N PHE A 71 -18.91 13.49 2.56
CA PHE A 71 -18.10 12.35 3.01
C PHE A 71 -18.45 11.07 2.24
N GLN A 72 -19.73 10.81 2.01
CA GLN A 72 -20.20 9.63 1.29
C GLN A 72 -19.71 9.63 -0.17
N VAL A 73 -19.85 10.76 -0.87
CA VAL A 73 -19.38 10.90 -2.25
C VAL A 73 -17.86 10.79 -2.31
N LEU A 74 -17.11 11.54 -1.49
CA LEU A 74 -15.65 11.45 -1.51
C LEU A 74 -15.17 10.03 -1.14
N SER A 75 -15.86 9.36 -0.21
CA SER A 75 -15.55 7.96 0.12
C SER A 75 -15.86 7.00 -1.04
N LEU A 76 -16.92 7.23 -1.81
CA LEU A 76 -17.24 6.44 -2.99
C LEU A 76 -16.21 6.65 -4.10
N LEU A 77 -15.94 7.91 -4.47
CA LEU A 77 -15.05 8.23 -5.59
C LEU A 77 -13.61 7.77 -5.33
N THR A 78 -13.17 7.77 -4.07
CA THR A 78 -11.81 7.30 -3.71
C THR A 78 -11.65 5.77 -3.69
N GLN A 79 -12.72 5.00 -3.86
CA GLN A 79 -12.63 3.55 -4.08
C GLN A 79 -12.14 3.20 -5.49
N VAL A 80 -12.22 4.16 -6.42
CA VAL A 80 -11.76 3.97 -7.79
C VAL A 80 -10.23 4.07 -7.84
N HIS A 81 -9.58 3.00 -8.32
CA HIS A 81 -8.13 3.02 -8.50
C HIS A 81 -7.70 4.20 -9.40
N GLY A 82 -6.69 4.96 -8.96
CA GLY A 82 -6.22 6.17 -9.65
C GLY A 82 -6.98 7.46 -9.31
N VAL A 83 -8.03 7.39 -8.49
CA VAL A 83 -8.76 8.55 -7.93
C VAL A 83 -8.44 8.71 -6.44
N GLY A 84 -7.43 9.53 -6.14
CA GLY A 84 -7.12 9.91 -4.75
C GLY A 84 -8.00 11.05 -4.23
N ALA A 85 -7.83 11.43 -2.95
CA ALA A 85 -8.61 12.49 -2.31
C ALA A 85 -8.63 13.83 -3.07
N ALA A 86 -7.51 14.21 -3.70
CA ALA A 86 -7.44 15.43 -4.51
C ALA A 86 -8.38 15.37 -5.72
N LYS A 87 -8.26 14.32 -6.55
CA LYS A 87 -9.15 14.09 -7.70
C LYS A 87 -10.60 13.91 -7.29
N ALA A 88 -10.86 13.22 -6.17
CA ALA A 88 -12.22 13.09 -5.65
C ALA A 88 -12.84 14.46 -5.30
N ARG A 89 -12.06 15.37 -4.70
CA ARG A 89 -12.50 16.76 -4.45
C ARG A 89 -12.74 17.54 -5.74
N GLU A 90 -11.85 17.40 -6.73
CA GLU A 90 -12.00 18.01 -8.06
C GLU A 90 -13.30 17.55 -8.73
N HIS A 91 -13.56 16.24 -8.72
CA HIS A 91 -14.80 15.66 -9.26
C HIS A 91 -16.04 16.11 -8.51
N TYR A 92 -15.99 16.13 -7.17
CA TYR A 92 -17.09 16.63 -6.36
C TYR A 92 -17.40 18.11 -6.66
N ALA A 93 -16.36 18.93 -6.85
CA ALA A 93 -16.51 20.36 -7.14
C ALA A 93 -17.20 20.64 -8.48
N VAL A 94 -17.08 19.73 -9.45
CA VAL A 94 -17.80 19.81 -10.74
C VAL A 94 -19.13 19.04 -10.73
N GLY A 95 -19.59 18.59 -9.56
CA GLY A 95 -20.91 17.98 -9.37
C GLY A 95 -20.97 16.48 -9.62
N HIS A 96 -19.85 15.78 -9.83
CA HIS A 96 -19.86 14.32 -9.92
C HIS A 96 -20.09 13.72 -8.54
N LYS A 97 -21.14 12.90 -8.41
CA LYS A 97 -21.55 12.28 -7.14
C LYS A 97 -21.59 10.77 -7.18
N THR A 98 -21.57 10.18 -8.37
CA THR A 98 -21.73 8.74 -8.59
C THR A 98 -20.58 8.16 -9.41
N LEU A 99 -20.43 6.83 -9.38
CA LEU A 99 -19.49 6.15 -10.28
C LEU A 99 -19.88 6.30 -11.76
N GLN A 100 -21.17 6.47 -12.06
CA GLN A 100 -21.65 6.71 -13.43
C GLN A 100 -21.18 8.06 -13.98
N ASP A 101 -21.13 9.09 -13.14
CA ASP A 101 -20.55 10.38 -13.54
C ASP A 101 -19.08 10.22 -13.94
N LEU A 102 -18.33 9.42 -13.17
CA LEU A 102 -16.93 9.11 -13.47
C LEU A 102 -16.77 8.23 -14.71
N ILE A 103 -17.64 7.24 -14.91
CA ILE A 103 -17.65 6.41 -16.13
C ILE A 103 -17.84 7.27 -17.36
N LYS A 104 -18.81 8.19 -17.34
CA LYS A 104 -19.05 9.12 -18.44
C LYS A 104 -17.84 10.04 -18.67
N TYR A 105 -17.31 10.63 -17.59
CA TYR A 105 -16.17 11.55 -17.68
C TYR A 105 -14.91 10.87 -18.21
N TYR A 106 -14.53 9.72 -17.63
CA TYR A 106 -13.32 9.01 -18.01
C TYR A 106 -13.47 8.20 -19.29
N GLY A 107 -14.70 7.84 -19.69
CA GLY A 107 -14.98 7.23 -21.00
C GLY A 107 -14.59 8.17 -22.14
N ALA A 108 -15.05 9.42 -22.10
CA ALA A 108 -14.66 10.43 -23.08
C ALA A 108 -13.14 10.69 -23.09
N LYS A 109 -12.48 10.62 -21.92
CA LYS A 109 -11.00 10.76 -21.82
C LYS A 109 -10.27 9.55 -22.40
N ALA A 110 -10.80 8.35 -22.20
CA ALA A 110 -10.26 7.10 -22.71
C ALA A 110 -10.38 7.01 -24.24
N GLU A 111 -11.50 7.45 -24.80
CA GLU A 111 -11.68 7.61 -26.25
C GLU A 111 -10.64 8.57 -26.85
N ALA A 112 -10.29 9.63 -26.11
CA ALA A 112 -9.19 10.54 -26.45
C ALA A 112 -7.78 10.00 -26.12
N GLY A 113 -7.65 8.72 -25.75
CA GLY A 113 -6.36 8.06 -25.48
C GLY A 113 -5.73 8.37 -24.12
N THR A 114 -6.44 9.03 -23.20
CA THR A 114 -5.92 9.40 -21.87
C THR A 114 -6.65 8.69 -20.74
N HIS A 115 -6.03 8.54 -19.58
CA HIS A 115 -6.67 7.97 -18.37
C HIS A 115 -7.26 6.57 -18.54
N LEU A 116 -6.77 5.78 -19.51
CA LEU A 116 -7.20 4.41 -19.80
C LEU A 116 -7.23 3.53 -18.53
N GLY A 117 -6.25 3.68 -17.64
CA GLY A 117 -6.19 2.94 -16.38
C GLY A 117 -7.32 3.25 -15.41
N ILE A 118 -7.74 4.53 -15.29
CA ILE A 118 -8.87 4.91 -14.42
C ILE A 118 -10.18 4.41 -15.03
N PHE A 119 -10.34 4.56 -16.35
CA PHE A 119 -11.52 4.06 -17.03
C PHE A 119 -11.66 2.53 -16.90
N ALA A 120 -10.57 1.78 -17.09
CA ALA A 120 -10.55 0.34 -16.88
C ALA A 120 -10.90 -0.04 -15.43
N ALA A 121 -10.37 0.67 -14.44
CA ALA A 121 -10.70 0.44 -13.04
C ALA A 121 -12.18 0.74 -12.72
N LEU A 122 -12.81 1.70 -13.39
CA LEU A 122 -14.24 1.98 -13.28
C LEU A 122 -15.08 0.86 -13.89
N GLN A 123 -14.71 0.37 -15.08
CA GLN A 123 -15.44 -0.71 -15.76
C GLN A 123 -15.43 -2.02 -14.96
N LEU A 124 -14.35 -2.26 -14.21
CA LEU A 124 -14.16 -3.48 -13.42
C LEU A 124 -14.35 -3.24 -11.91
N HIS A 125 -14.90 -2.08 -11.52
CA HIS A 125 -14.92 -1.61 -10.14
C HIS A 125 -15.48 -2.64 -9.15
N ASP A 126 -16.62 -3.26 -9.48
CA ASP A 126 -17.30 -4.18 -8.58
C ASP A 126 -16.53 -5.49 -8.40
N GLU A 127 -15.91 -5.99 -9.48
CA GLU A 127 -15.07 -7.19 -9.43
C GLU A 127 -13.79 -6.94 -8.62
N ILE A 128 -13.07 -5.84 -8.90
CA ILE A 128 -11.77 -5.58 -8.27
C ILE A 128 -11.87 -5.10 -6.82
N ASN A 129 -13.03 -4.60 -6.39
CA ASN A 129 -13.30 -4.27 -4.99
C ASN A 129 -13.88 -5.44 -4.18
N THR A 130 -14.19 -6.56 -4.84
CA THR A 130 -14.56 -7.79 -4.12
C THR A 130 -13.33 -8.36 -3.44
N THR A 131 -13.40 -8.52 -2.12
CA THR A 131 -12.27 -9.02 -1.32
C THR A 131 -11.88 -10.45 -1.70
N ILE A 132 -10.58 -10.75 -1.63
CA ILE A 132 -9.95 -11.96 -2.15
C ILE A 132 -9.61 -12.91 -0.99
N PRO A 133 -10.16 -14.15 -0.94
CA PRO A 133 -9.81 -15.16 0.07
C PRO A 133 -8.34 -15.59 -0.03
N ARG A 134 -7.74 -16.03 1.09
CA ARG A 134 -6.32 -16.43 1.16
C ARG A 134 -5.92 -17.51 0.14
N GLU A 135 -6.77 -18.51 -0.08
CA GLU A 135 -6.47 -19.60 -1.03
C GLU A 135 -6.44 -19.09 -2.49
N GLU A 136 -7.31 -18.14 -2.82
CA GLU A 136 -7.29 -17.51 -4.14
C GLU A 136 -6.01 -16.67 -4.33
N VAL A 137 -5.61 -15.90 -3.31
CA VAL A 137 -4.35 -15.15 -3.32
C VAL A 137 -3.15 -16.08 -3.58
N LYS A 138 -3.07 -17.19 -2.85
CA LYS A 138 -1.99 -18.18 -2.98
C LYS A 138 -1.97 -18.81 -4.37
N THR A 139 -3.14 -19.18 -4.89
CA THR A 139 -3.27 -19.80 -6.22
C THR A 139 -2.84 -18.84 -7.33
N ILE A 140 -3.33 -17.59 -7.30
CA ILE A 140 -2.95 -16.57 -8.29
C ILE A 140 -1.45 -16.28 -8.21
N ALA A 141 -0.91 -16.07 -7.01
CA ALA A 141 0.51 -15.79 -6.85
C ALA A 141 1.41 -16.92 -7.36
N LYS A 142 1.01 -18.18 -7.10
CA LYS A 142 1.71 -19.36 -7.63
C LYS A 142 1.66 -19.38 -9.16
N ASN A 143 0.50 -19.21 -9.77
CA ASN A 143 0.35 -19.25 -11.23
C ASN A 143 1.17 -18.15 -11.92
N VAL A 144 1.18 -16.95 -11.35
CA VAL A 144 2.03 -15.84 -11.82
C VAL A 144 3.50 -16.21 -11.69
N PHE A 145 3.93 -16.75 -10.56
CA PHE A 145 5.32 -17.15 -10.36
C PHE A 145 5.77 -18.31 -11.25
N ASP A 146 4.90 -19.29 -11.51
CA ASP A 146 5.18 -20.40 -12.41
C ASP A 146 5.49 -19.87 -13.81
N GLU A 147 4.72 -18.90 -14.31
CA GLU A 147 5.00 -18.24 -15.59
C GLU A 147 6.34 -17.48 -15.56
N LEU A 148 6.62 -16.71 -14.50
CA LEU A 148 7.89 -16.00 -14.36
C LEU A 148 9.08 -16.97 -14.42
N SER A 149 8.95 -18.12 -13.77
CA SER A 149 9.98 -19.16 -13.69
C SER A 149 10.30 -19.78 -15.06
N THR A 150 9.37 -19.75 -16.02
CA THR A 150 9.65 -20.19 -17.41
C THR A 150 10.54 -19.21 -18.16
N ILE A 151 10.45 -17.91 -17.85
CA ILE A 151 11.19 -16.84 -18.52
C ILE A 151 12.56 -16.60 -17.87
N GLN A 152 12.60 -16.71 -16.54
CA GLN A 152 13.79 -16.48 -15.72
C GLN A 152 13.84 -17.52 -14.58
N PRO A 153 14.42 -18.72 -14.85
CA PRO A 153 14.65 -19.71 -13.81
C PRO A 153 15.56 -19.18 -12.70
N GLY A 154 15.33 -19.63 -11.47
CA GLY A 154 16.12 -19.23 -10.29
C GLY A 154 15.60 -17.99 -9.56
N CYS A 155 14.46 -17.43 -9.99
CA CYS A 155 13.74 -16.42 -9.22
C CYS A 155 13.13 -17.00 -7.93
N GLU A 156 12.92 -16.12 -6.97
CA GLU A 156 12.18 -16.38 -5.72
C GLU A 156 11.04 -15.36 -5.60
N TYR A 157 9.98 -15.71 -4.87
CA TYR A 157 8.86 -14.80 -4.65
C TYR A 157 8.35 -14.83 -3.21
N THR A 158 7.82 -13.70 -2.74
CA THR A 158 7.12 -13.58 -1.45
C THR A 158 5.82 -12.79 -1.64
N ILE A 159 4.70 -13.37 -1.18
CA ILE A 159 3.42 -12.65 -1.11
C ILE A 159 3.46 -11.72 0.11
N CYS A 160 3.21 -10.43 -0.10
CA CYS A 160 3.29 -9.39 0.93
C CYS A 160 1.90 -8.83 1.30
N GLY A 161 1.83 -7.56 1.67
CA GLY A 161 0.57 -6.87 1.91
C GLY A 161 -0.27 -7.44 3.05
N GLY A 162 -1.59 -7.28 2.92
CA GLY A 162 -2.56 -7.77 3.90
C GLY A 162 -2.50 -9.27 4.12
N TYR A 163 -2.21 -10.04 3.06
CA TYR A 163 -2.04 -11.49 3.13
C TYR A 163 -0.93 -11.88 4.12
N ARG A 164 0.25 -11.27 4.00
CA ARG A 164 1.39 -11.58 4.88
C ARG A 164 1.18 -11.16 6.32
N ARG A 165 0.37 -10.12 6.57
CA ARG A 165 -0.04 -9.70 7.93
C ARG A 165 -1.18 -10.52 8.54
N GLY A 166 -1.51 -11.66 7.95
CA GLY A 166 -2.50 -12.60 8.48
C GLY A 166 -3.97 -12.27 8.16
N LYS A 167 -4.28 -11.35 7.24
CA LYS A 167 -5.69 -11.09 6.89
C LYS A 167 -6.32 -12.29 6.20
N SER A 168 -7.56 -12.64 6.59
CA SER A 168 -8.35 -13.69 5.94
C SER A 168 -8.81 -13.31 4.53
N TYR A 169 -8.93 -12.01 4.27
CA TYR A 169 -9.30 -11.45 2.99
C TYR A 169 -8.40 -10.27 2.62
N SER A 170 -8.00 -10.18 1.36
CA SER A 170 -7.16 -9.10 0.81
C SER A 170 -7.94 -8.25 -0.19
N ASN A 171 -7.53 -7.00 -0.39
CA ASN A 171 -8.12 -6.13 -1.42
C ASN A 171 -7.40 -6.25 -2.77
N ASP A 172 -6.14 -6.68 -2.71
CA ASP A 172 -5.19 -6.84 -3.81
C ASP A 172 -4.15 -7.90 -3.41
N ILE A 173 -3.30 -8.27 -4.37
CA ILE A 173 -2.24 -9.26 -4.20
C ILE A 173 -0.90 -8.58 -4.47
N ASP A 174 -0.09 -8.41 -3.43
CA ASP A 174 1.27 -7.89 -3.54
C ASP A 174 2.28 -9.03 -3.64
N ILE A 175 3.06 -9.10 -4.72
CA ILE A 175 4.06 -10.15 -4.94
C ILE A 175 5.42 -9.52 -5.21
N ILE A 176 6.40 -9.82 -4.36
CA ILE A 176 7.78 -9.40 -4.57
C ILE A 176 8.57 -10.57 -5.14
N PHE A 177 9.20 -10.33 -6.29
CA PHE A 177 10.14 -11.23 -6.95
C PHE A 177 11.57 -10.76 -6.74
N THR A 178 12.50 -11.71 -6.69
CA THR A 178 13.94 -11.44 -6.69
C THR A 178 14.69 -12.55 -7.42
N HIS A 179 15.99 -12.35 -7.62
CA HIS A 179 16.90 -13.36 -8.14
C HIS A 179 18.23 -13.26 -7.38
N ARG A 180 18.74 -14.39 -6.84
CA ARG A 180 19.96 -14.39 -6.00
C ARG A 180 21.21 -13.88 -6.73
N LYS A 181 21.31 -14.17 -8.02
CA LYS A 181 22.33 -13.58 -8.88
C LYS A 181 21.90 -12.18 -9.29
N MET A 182 22.61 -11.19 -8.74
CA MET A 182 22.40 -9.77 -9.01
C MET A 182 22.44 -9.45 -10.51
N GLY A 183 21.54 -8.56 -10.94
CA GLY A 183 21.45 -8.07 -12.31
C GLY A 183 20.50 -8.88 -13.19
N LEU A 184 20.12 -10.11 -12.82
CA LEU A 184 19.15 -10.91 -13.59
C LEU A 184 17.70 -10.46 -13.40
N GLU A 185 17.43 -9.67 -12.35
CA GLU A 185 16.15 -9.00 -12.15
C GLU A 185 15.95 -7.78 -13.07
N ARG A 186 17.01 -7.26 -13.68
CA ARG A 186 16.94 -6.03 -14.50
C ARG A 186 16.09 -6.26 -15.74
N HIS A 187 15.23 -5.28 -16.04
CA HIS A 187 14.23 -5.28 -17.13
C HIS A 187 13.24 -6.45 -17.08
N LEU A 188 13.30 -7.30 -16.06
CA LEU A 188 12.46 -8.49 -15.94
C LEU A 188 10.99 -8.11 -15.74
N CYS A 189 10.71 -7.02 -15.01
CA CYS A 189 9.36 -6.49 -14.84
C CYS A 189 8.68 -6.23 -16.20
N THR A 190 9.33 -5.46 -17.08
CA THR A 190 8.81 -5.13 -18.41
C THR A 190 8.57 -6.40 -19.24
N LYS A 191 9.61 -7.24 -19.36
CA LYS A 191 9.55 -8.49 -20.13
C LYS A 191 8.45 -9.42 -19.63
N PHE A 192 8.29 -9.52 -18.31
CA PHE A 192 7.29 -10.37 -17.70
C PHE A 192 5.88 -9.84 -17.93
N VAL A 193 5.66 -8.54 -17.78
CA VAL A 193 4.36 -7.91 -18.07
C VAL A 193 3.95 -8.10 -19.53
N GLU A 194 4.89 -7.98 -20.47
CA GLU A 194 4.66 -8.26 -21.89
C GLU A 194 4.22 -9.71 -22.10
N ARG A 195 4.95 -10.66 -21.52
CA ARG A 195 4.58 -12.08 -21.57
C ARG A 195 3.19 -12.34 -21.00
N LEU A 196 2.86 -11.77 -19.84
CA LEU A 196 1.55 -11.93 -19.21
C LEU A 196 0.41 -11.36 -20.08
N LYS A 197 0.67 -10.34 -20.90
CA LYS A 197 -0.29 -9.83 -21.89
C LYS A 197 -0.44 -10.78 -23.06
N GLU A 198 0.66 -11.31 -23.60
CA GLU A 198 0.65 -12.26 -24.73
C GLU A 198 -0.18 -13.50 -24.43
N ILE A 199 -0.10 -14.02 -23.20
CA ILE A 199 -0.89 -15.18 -22.77
C ILE A 199 -2.30 -14.82 -22.27
N GLY A 200 -2.69 -13.54 -22.35
CA GLY A 200 -4.01 -13.05 -21.96
C GLY A 200 -4.29 -13.00 -20.45
N MET A 201 -3.28 -13.18 -19.60
CA MET A 201 -3.44 -13.15 -18.13
C MET A 201 -3.63 -11.71 -17.61
N VAL A 202 -2.89 -10.74 -18.16
CA VAL A 202 -3.04 -9.31 -17.84
C VAL A 202 -4.12 -8.70 -18.72
N LYS A 203 -5.20 -8.22 -18.11
CA LYS A 203 -6.26 -7.48 -18.79
C LYS A 203 -5.93 -6.00 -18.95
N HIS A 204 -5.42 -5.38 -17.89
CA HIS A 204 -5.02 -3.97 -17.89
C HIS A 204 -3.75 -3.73 -17.08
N VAL A 205 -2.94 -2.76 -17.51
CA VAL A 205 -1.81 -2.24 -16.73
C VAL A 205 -2.21 -0.87 -16.19
N LEU A 206 -2.29 -0.75 -14.87
CA LEU A 206 -2.68 0.47 -14.17
C LEU A 206 -1.49 1.40 -13.96
N ASN A 207 -0.33 0.82 -13.67
CA ASN A 207 0.94 1.52 -13.56
C ASN A 207 2.08 0.56 -13.94
N HIS A 208 3.13 1.08 -14.57
CA HIS A 208 4.35 0.35 -14.82
C HIS A 208 5.55 1.28 -14.61
N SER A 209 6.46 0.87 -13.75
CA SER A 209 7.67 1.62 -13.45
C SER A 209 8.89 0.71 -13.47
N ALA A 210 9.93 1.14 -14.17
CA ALA A 210 11.19 0.41 -14.34
C ALA A 210 12.38 1.25 -13.79
N TYR A 211 12.20 1.84 -12.61
CA TYR A 211 13.15 2.80 -12.04
C TYR A 211 14.52 2.18 -11.74
N THR A 212 14.58 1.01 -11.11
CA THR A 212 15.86 0.33 -10.82
C THR A 212 16.55 -0.15 -12.10
N SER A 213 15.77 -0.53 -13.11
CA SER A 213 16.33 -0.92 -14.41
C SER A 213 16.83 0.27 -15.23
N ASN A 214 16.19 1.43 -15.11
CA ASN A 214 16.51 2.63 -15.90
C ASN A 214 17.52 3.58 -15.21
N HIS A 215 17.81 3.41 -13.92
CA HIS A 215 18.77 4.22 -13.20
C HIS A 215 19.79 3.35 -12.45
N GLU A 216 21.08 3.61 -12.63
CA GLU A 216 22.19 3.10 -11.81
C GLU A 216 22.19 3.67 -10.37
N GLY A 217 21.02 4.05 -9.86
CA GLY A 217 20.87 4.83 -8.64
C GLY A 217 20.83 3.94 -7.40
N THR A 218 21.94 3.89 -6.67
CA THR A 218 21.92 3.47 -5.27
C THR A 218 20.96 4.37 -4.48
N HIS A 219 20.26 3.77 -3.50
CA HIS A 219 19.28 4.40 -2.59
C HIS A 219 19.72 5.77 -1.97
N GLY A 220 21.01 6.09 -2.03
CA GLY A 220 21.67 7.24 -1.42
C GLY A 220 21.63 8.59 -2.17
N HIS A 221 21.36 8.63 -3.49
CA HIS A 221 21.46 9.87 -4.29
C HIS A 221 20.15 10.41 -4.87
N GLN A 222 19.01 9.82 -4.54
CA GLN A 222 17.75 10.22 -5.16
C GLN A 222 17.04 11.34 -4.40
N HIS A 223 16.95 12.51 -5.04
CA HIS A 223 15.95 13.53 -4.74
C HIS A 223 14.55 12.96 -5.01
N LYS A 224 13.94 12.35 -4.00
CA LYS A 224 12.51 11.98 -4.09
C LYS A 224 11.68 13.27 -4.17
N SER A 225 10.89 13.42 -5.23
CA SER A 225 9.67 14.22 -5.11
C SER A 225 8.82 13.60 -4.01
N ARG A 226 8.03 14.40 -3.28
CA ARG A 226 7.18 13.95 -2.16
C ARG A 226 6.23 12.78 -2.48
N ALA A 227 6.06 12.41 -3.76
CA ALA A 227 5.12 11.41 -4.25
C ALA A 227 5.72 10.02 -4.55
N CYS A 228 7.05 9.86 -4.63
CA CYS A 228 7.66 8.56 -4.95
C CYS A 228 7.85 7.71 -3.68
N MET A 229 6.91 6.78 -3.43
CA MET A 229 6.92 5.93 -2.24
C MET A 229 8.07 4.91 -2.26
N ASP A 230 8.37 4.34 -3.42
CA ASP A 230 9.46 3.38 -3.63
C ASP A 230 10.03 3.46 -5.06
N VAL A 231 11.25 2.97 -5.21
CA VAL A 231 12.04 3.08 -6.44
C VAL A 231 12.22 1.73 -7.14
N LEU A 232 11.55 0.69 -6.64
CA LEU A 232 11.62 -0.64 -7.21
C LEU A 232 10.89 -0.68 -8.56
N ASP A 233 11.34 -1.60 -9.41
CA ASP A 233 10.60 -1.97 -10.60
C ASP A 233 9.28 -2.61 -10.18
N LYS A 234 8.18 -2.15 -10.76
CA LYS A 234 6.84 -2.64 -10.40
C LYS A 234 5.83 -2.44 -11.51
N ALA A 235 4.87 -3.34 -11.57
CA ALA A 235 3.71 -3.25 -12.42
C ALA A 235 2.46 -3.51 -11.59
N LEU A 236 1.56 -2.53 -11.56
CA LEU A 236 0.25 -2.65 -10.93
C LEU A 236 -0.71 -3.04 -12.04
N VAL A 237 -1.27 -4.24 -11.97
CA VAL A 237 -2.04 -4.83 -13.07
C VAL A 237 -3.40 -5.31 -12.60
N ILE A 238 -4.34 -5.40 -13.54
CA ILE A 238 -5.57 -6.16 -13.37
C ILE A 238 -5.37 -7.47 -14.12
N LEU A 239 -5.33 -8.57 -13.37
CA LEU A 239 -5.33 -9.91 -13.94
C LEU A 239 -6.75 -10.39 -14.17
N LYS A 240 -6.93 -11.24 -15.18
CA LYS A 240 -8.12 -12.07 -15.34
C LYS A 240 -7.71 -13.55 -15.20
N PRO A 241 -7.67 -14.08 -13.96
CA PRO A 241 -7.47 -15.51 -13.78
C PRO A 241 -8.60 -16.29 -14.46
N LYS A 242 -8.27 -17.48 -14.97
CA LYS A 242 -9.26 -18.36 -15.58
C LYS A 242 -10.37 -18.66 -14.57
N ASP A 243 -11.62 -18.52 -15.00
CA ASP A 243 -12.83 -18.80 -14.21
C ASP A 243 -12.92 -18.04 -12.86
N SER A 244 -12.18 -16.92 -12.69
CA SER A 244 -12.28 -16.05 -11.51
C SER A 244 -12.59 -14.59 -11.88
N LEU A 245 -12.93 -13.78 -10.88
CA LEU A 245 -13.09 -12.34 -11.02
C LEU A 245 -11.76 -11.66 -11.40
N HIS A 246 -11.86 -10.47 -11.99
CA HIS A 246 -10.69 -9.62 -12.19
C HIS A 246 -10.07 -9.24 -10.85
N ARG A 247 -8.76 -9.44 -10.70
CA ARG A 247 -8.02 -9.15 -9.46
C ARG A 247 -6.93 -8.12 -9.68
N ARG A 248 -6.79 -7.17 -8.75
CA ARG A 248 -5.62 -6.31 -8.72
C ARG A 248 -4.43 -7.08 -8.16
N VAL A 249 -3.34 -7.05 -8.91
CA VAL A 249 -2.07 -7.66 -8.53
C VAL A 249 -0.95 -6.66 -8.74
N ASP A 250 -0.18 -6.44 -7.69
CA ASP A 250 0.99 -5.59 -7.70
C ASP A 250 2.20 -6.51 -7.80
N LEU A 251 2.92 -6.43 -8.91
CA LEU A 251 4.12 -7.21 -9.21
C LEU A 251 5.34 -6.33 -8.94
N ILE A 252 6.19 -6.71 -8.00
CA ILE A 252 7.33 -5.92 -7.55
C ILE A 252 8.60 -6.71 -7.79
N PHE A 253 9.62 -6.08 -8.36
CA PHE A 253 10.92 -6.69 -8.65
C PHE A 253 12.00 -6.00 -7.84
N ALA A 254 12.64 -6.76 -6.95
CA ALA A 254 13.66 -6.26 -6.04
C ALA A 254 15.00 -6.94 -6.32
N PRO A 255 16.09 -6.16 -6.53
CA PRO A 255 17.44 -6.71 -6.45
C PRO A 255 17.67 -7.41 -5.12
N TYR A 256 18.43 -8.52 -5.13
CA TYR A 256 18.60 -9.35 -3.92
C TYR A 256 19.16 -8.56 -2.73
N SER A 257 19.98 -7.54 -2.98
CA SER A 257 20.54 -6.65 -1.95
C SER A 257 19.51 -5.81 -1.17
N VAL A 258 18.30 -5.64 -1.69
CA VAL A 258 17.21 -4.88 -1.07
C VAL A 258 15.94 -5.71 -0.90
N TYR A 259 16.00 -7.02 -1.16
CA TYR A 259 14.85 -7.91 -1.11
C TYR A 259 14.16 -7.90 0.25
N TRP A 260 14.93 -7.95 1.32
CA TRP A 260 14.39 -8.01 2.68
C TRP A 260 13.82 -6.67 3.14
N THR A 261 14.40 -5.55 2.73
CA THR A 261 13.78 -4.23 2.96
C THR A 261 12.51 -4.06 2.14
N ALA A 262 12.47 -4.61 0.91
CA ALA A 262 11.27 -4.63 0.08
C ALA A 262 10.15 -5.46 0.75
N ILE A 263 10.47 -6.65 1.27
CA ILE A 263 9.51 -7.48 2.02
C ILE A 263 8.95 -6.70 3.20
N VAL A 264 9.79 -6.09 4.04
CA VAL A 264 9.31 -5.28 5.19
C VAL A 264 8.40 -4.15 4.69
N GLY A 265 8.87 -3.40 3.70
CA GLY A 265 8.17 -2.24 3.12
C GLY A 265 6.79 -2.54 2.56
N TRP A 266 6.68 -3.60 1.76
CA TRP A 266 5.43 -4.02 1.10
C TRP A 266 4.58 -4.94 1.98
N THR A 267 5.14 -5.53 3.04
CA THR A 267 4.33 -6.18 4.10
C THR A 267 3.50 -5.14 4.83
N GLY A 268 4.02 -3.93 5.04
CA GLY A 268 3.31 -2.87 5.74
C GLY A 268 3.04 -3.20 7.21
N SER A 269 2.03 -2.61 7.85
CA SER A 269 1.03 -1.70 7.30
C SER A 269 1.57 -0.28 7.04
N LYS A 270 0.79 0.62 6.42
CA LYS A 270 1.20 2.00 6.10
C LYS A 270 1.66 2.79 7.33
N GLN A 271 0.92 2.74 8.44
CA GLN A 271 1.31 3.42 9.67
C GLN A 271 2.56 2.77 10.32
N PHE A 272 2.67 1.43 10.28
CA PHE A 272 3.85 0.71 10.76
C PHE A 272 5.12 1.15 10.02
N GLU A 273 5.05 1.16 8.69
CA GLU A 273 6.12 1.62 7.81
C GLU A 273 6.48 3.09 8.05
N ARG A 274 5.48 3.94 8.26
CA ARG A 274 5.72 5.35 8.57
C ARG A 274 6.52 5.52 9.86
N ASP A 275 6.14 4.81 10.92
CA ASP A 275 6.84 4.90 12.20
C ASP A 275 8.22 4.25 12.13
N LEU A 276 8.40 3.17 11.36
CA LEU A 276 9.70 2.55 11.11
C LEU A 276 10.68 3.50 10.42
N ARG A 277 10.22 4.26 9.41
CA ARG A 277 11.04 5.29 8.73
C ARG A 277 11.41 6.45 9.63
N ILE A 278 10.49 6.87 10.51
CA ILE A 278 10.76 7.93 11.49
C ILE A 278 11.81 7.46 12.50
N HIS A 279 11.67 6.23 13.02
CA HIS A 279 12.65 5.61 13.92
C HIS A 279 14.02 5.49 13.24
N ALA A 280 14.08 4.95 12.02
CA ALA A 280 15.32 4.84 11.26
C ALA A 280 16.04 6.20 11.15
N LYS A 281 15.28 7.27 10.85
CA LYS A 281 15.82 8.64 10.78
C LYS A 281 16.42 9.11 12.11
N GLN A 282 15.79 8.78 13.23
CA GLN A 282 16.31 9.08 14.57
C GLN A 282 17.61 8.31 14.87
N GLN A 283 17.79 7.13 14.28
CA GLN A 283 19.02 6.35 14.35
C GLN A 283 20.11 6.79 13.34
N GLY A 284 19.91 7.90 12.62
CA GLY A 284 20.85 8.36 11.61
C GLY A 284 20.82 7.53 10.32
N LEU A 285 19.73 6.82 10.07
CA LEU A 285 19.52 5.95 8.91
C LEU A 285 18.35 6.44 8.04
N LYS A 286 18.41 6.15 6.75
CA LYS A 286 17.26 6.19 5.85
C LYS A 286 16.84 4.75 5.59
N PHE A 287 15.56 4.47 5.74
CA PHE A 287 14.95 3.19 5.43
C PHE A 287 13.77 3.42 4.48
N ASP A 288 13.64 2.60 3.44
CA ASP A 288 12.41 2.34 2.70
C ASP A 288 12.51 0.97 2.01
N SER A 289 11.53 0.60 1.18
CA SER A 289 11.55 -0.69 0.47
C SER A 289 12.75 -0.85 -0.46
N GLY A 290 13.39 0.25 -0.87
CA GLY A 290 14.60 0.25 -1.68
C GLY A 290 15.92 0.14 -0.89
N GLY A 291 15.89 -0.03 0.44
CA GLY A 291 17.09 -0.34 1.23
C GLY A 291 17.25 0.44 2.53
N ILE A 292 18.41 0.22 3.18
CA ILE A 292 18.89 1.02 4.31
C ILE A 292 20.15 1.75 3.86
N THR A 293 20.24 3.05 4.14
CA THR A 293 21.47 3.84 3.96
C THR A 293 21.75 4.70 5.17
N ARG A 294 23.02 4.91 5.51
CA ARG A 294 23.42 5.90 6.52
C ARG A 294 23.14 7.31 6.03
N LEU A 295 22.58 8.17 6.88
CA LEU A 295 22.30 9.57 6.51
C LEU A 295 23.57 10.41 6.34
N ARG A 296 24.65 10.09 7.08
CA ARG A 296 25.87 10.90 7.08
C ARG A 296 26.70 10.82 5.81
N ASP A 297 26.63 9.72 5.08
CA ASP A 297 27.50 9.42 3.93
C ASP A 297 26.83 8.57 2.85
N SER A 298 25.51 8.36 2.95
CA SER A 298 24.73 7.57 2.00
C SER A 298 25.19 6.12 1.80
N LYS A 299 26.08 5.60 2.67
CA LYS A 299 26.60 4.24 2.55
C LYS A 299 25.47 3.21 2.75
N PRO A 300 25.27 2.25 1.81
CA PRO A 300 24.24 1.24 1.93
C PRO A 300 24.56 0.23 3.04
N ILE A 301 23.51 -0.27 3.67
CA ILE A 301 23.52 -1.36 4.65
C ILE A 301 22.61 -2.45 4.11
N VAL A 302 23.20 -3.59 3.77
CA VAL A 302 22.47 -4.77 3.28
C VAL A 302 22.01 -5.61 4.47
N ALA A 303 20.83 -6.22 4.33
CA ALA A 303 20.26 -7.19 5.25
C ALA A 303 19.84 -8.44 4.46
N TYR A 304 20.01 -9.62 5.07
CA TYR A 304 19.75 -10.92 4.46
C TYR A 304 18.57 -11.68 5.08
N SER A 305 17.83 -11.02 5.98
CA SER A 305 16.54 -11.46 6.52
C SER A 305 15.74 -10.25 7.01
N GLU A 306 14.45 -10.43 7.34
CA GLU A 306 13.72 -9.34 7.98
C GLU A 306 14.25 -9.06 9.39
N GLU A 307 14.64 -10.09 10.14
CA GLU A 307 15.24 -9.97 11.47
C GLU A 307 16.50 -9.09 11.43
N GLU A 308 17.32 -9.26 10.39
CA GLU A 308 18.46 -8.39 10.15
C GLU A 308 18.03 -6.95 9.83
N VAL A 309 16.97 -6.73 9.05
CA VAL A 309 16.44 -5.36 8.82
C VAL A 309 16.12 -4.70 10.16
N PHE A 310 15.35 -5.37 11.03
CA PHE A 310 15.01 -4.83 12.36
C PHE A 310 16.25 -4.62 13.23
N SER A 311 17.18 -5.58 13.26
CA SER A 311 18.44 -5.45 14.00
C SER A 311 19.29 -4.27 13.54
N LYS A 312 19.42 -4.04 12.22
CA LYS A 312 20.15 -2.88 11.67
C LYS A 312 19.47 -1.55 11.98
N LEU A 313 18.16 -1.56 12.22
CA LEU A 313 17.40 -0.40 12.71
C LEU A 313 17.43 -0.27 14.24
N GLY A 314 18.10 -1.16 14.96
CA GLY A 314 18.17 -1.16 16.43
C GLY A 314 16.85 -1.54 17.10
N LEU A 315 16.04 -2.37 16.45
CA LEU A 315 14.74 -2.83 16.93
C LEU A 315 14.72 -4.33 17.13
N LYS A 316 13.84 -4.79 18.04
CA LYS A 316 13.45 -6.20 18.11
C LYS A 316 12.61 -6.53 16.87
N TYR A 317 12.75 -7.76 16.37
CA TYR A 317 11.92 -8.25 15.28
C TYR A 317 10.45 -8.27 15.69
N VAL A 318 9.58 -7.91 14.76
CA VAL A 318 8.12 -7.91 14.92
C VAL A 318 7.54 -8.79 13.82
N GLU A 319 6.86 -9.88 14.19
CA GLU A 319 6.20 -10.77 13.23
C GLU A 319 5.20 -10.00 12.35
N PRO A 320 5.03 -10.36 11.07
CA PRO A 320 4.12 -9.68 10.15
C PRO A 320 2.69 -9.46 10.68
N GLU A 321 2.14 -10.44 11.41
CA GLU A 321 0.80 -10.40 11.99
C GLU A 321 0.63 -9.28 13.03
N PHE A 322 1.72 -8.88 13.69
CA PHE A 322 1.73 -7.78 14.65
C PHE A 322 1.98 -6.41 14.02
N ARG A 323 2.14 -6.32 12.69
CA ARG A 323 2.36 -5.06 11.97
C ARG A 323 1.08 -4.36 11.50
N ASN A 324 -0.07 -4.75 12.04
CA ASN A 324 -1.41 -4.23 11.67
C ASN A 324 -1.75 -2.89 12.35
N ALA A 325 -0.95 -1.85 12.12
CA ALA A 325 -1.08 -0.54 12.78
C ALA A 325 -2.14 0.41 12.17
N ASP A 326 -2.64 0.14 10.96
CA ASP A 326 -3.71 0.93 10.32
C ASP A 326 -5.12 0.49 10.77
N VAL A 327 -6.15 1.21 10.29
CA VAL A 327 -7.57 0.82 10.42
C VAL A 327 -7.86 -0.49 9.70
#